data_AF-A0A5C8S540-F1
#
_entry.id   AF-A0A5C8S540-F1
#
_cell.length_a   1.000
_cell.length_b   1.000
_cell.length_c   1.000
_cell.angle_alpha   90.00
_cell.angle_beta   90.00
_cell.angle_gamma   90.00
#
_symmetry.space_group_name_H-M   'P 1'
#
loop_
_entity.id
_entity.type
_entity.pdbx_description
1 polymer ?
#
loop_
_entity_poly.entity_id
_entity_poly.type
_entity_poly.pdbx_seq_one_letter_code
_entity_poly.pdbx_strand_id
1 'polypeptide(L)'
;MHALASADIVPQRTIYDCLPAALATTLGWSYEKARTITGTHTTEGGTFLMPLASALLPERIAGTYVMSRTHPQLPPAAMTSAWGNMLASPAEIRRQIQGHRAIVIVPGRGPRDEVGPEFGHAIAWDGQRAINCGSTGANPEPPREVSLDDVPPWEALILTSIADAPPAPVTVPPDAIASDASLAAIFDRYERVFLGFSGGKDSIALAHMLEPWRDRVTLLWVNTGYMAAHMVEFVRSFGDRFDLVEIASPSLPQVWEASGIPADVAPFRNVLGQDSPRLQPWLSCCLTVRQMPVNDFLRRQGPCCYINGQRADEAGGATLSGLRSNLPPSVEVALPLTDWSAADVFAYVAQHDLKLPP
;
A
#
# COMPACT_ATOMS: atom_id res chain seq x y z
N MET A 1 -16.35 7.79 17.55
CA MET A 1 -17.07 7.56 16.27
C MET A 1 -18.50 7.19 16.62
N HIS A 2 -19.50 7.84 16.01
CA HIS A 2 -20.91 7.49 16.23
C HIS A 2 -21.24 6.20 15.47
N ALA A 3 -21.97 5.28 16.11
CA ALA A 3 -22.54 4.12 15.45
C ALA A 3 -23.52 4.59 14.36
N LEU A 4 -23.50 3.94 13.19
CA LEU A 4 -24.42 4.27 12.10
C LEU A 4 -25.86 4.00 12.55
N ALA A 5 -26.73 5.01 12.42
CA ALA A 5 -28.16 4.82 12.61
C ALA A 5 -28.74 4.12 11.37
N SER A 6 -29.90 3.47 11.50
CA SER A 6 -30.55 2.80 10.37
C SER A 6 -30.87 3.76 9.20
N ALA A 7 -31.03 5.06 9.48
CA ALA A 7 -31.28 6.09 8.47
C ALA A 7 -30.03 6.46 7.65
N ASP A 8 -28.84 6.09 8.13
CA ASP A 8 -27.57 6.38 7.47
C ASP A 8 -27.15 5.28 6.48
N ILE A 9 -27.91 4.18 6.40
CA ILE A 9 -27.61 3.07 5.51
C ILE A 9 -28.11 3.39 4.11
N VAL A 10 -27.20 3.37 3.14
CA VAL A 10 -27.47 3.61 1.73
C VAL A 10 -27.65 2.27 1.02
N PRO A 11 -28.86 1.91 0.56
CA PRO A 11 -29.11 0.61 -0.02
C PRO A 11 -28.58 0.49 -1.45
N GLN A 12 -28.37 -0.75 -1.89
CA GLN A 12 -28.07 -1.08 -3.28
C GLN A 12 -29.25 -0.73 -4.18
N ARG A 13 -29.01 -0.19 -5.38
CA ARG A 13 -30.06 0.05 -6.37
C ARG A 13 -30.20 -1.12 -7.33
N THR A 14 -29.13 -1.88 -7.51
CA THR A 14 -29.03 -3.05 -8.40
C THR A 14 -28.20 -4.14 -7.72
N ILE A 15 -28.22 -5.36 -8.24
CA ILE A 15 -27.41 -6.46 -7.69
C ILE A 15 -25.89 -6.26 -7.90
N TYR A 16 -25.49 -5.30 -8.75
CA TYR A 16 -24.10 -5.06 -9.14
C TYR A 16 -23.45 -3.88 -8.41
N ASP A 17 -24.17 -3.18 -7.53
CA ASP A 17 -23.72 -1.93 -6.91
C ASP A 17 -23.53 -2.02 -5.39
N CYS A 18 -23.26 -3.23 -4.89
CA CYS A 18 -22.89 -3.45 -3.49
C CYS A 18 -21.73 -2.56 -3.03
N LEU A 19 -20.73 -2.33 -3.88
CA LEU A 19 -19.55 -1.53 -3.53
C LEU A 19 -19.87 -0.04 -3.28
N PRO A 20 -20.51 0.71 -4.19
CA PRO A 20 -20.88 2.10 -3.91
C PRO A 20 -21.87 2.22 -2.74
N ALA A 21 -22.79 1.26 -2.56
CA ALA A 21 -23.69 1.24 -1.40
C ALA A 21 -22.92 1.08 -0.07
N ALA A 22 -21.97 0.13 -0.03
CA ALA A 22 -21.11 -0.10 1.13
C ALA A 22 -20.22 1.11 1.42
N LEU A 23 -19.59 1.70 0.40
CA LEU A 23 -18.77 2.91 0.53
C LEU A 23 -19.59 4.10 1.04
N ALA A 24 -20.77 4.33 0.46
CA ALA A 24 -21.66 5.40 0.86
C ALA A 24 -22.11 5.26 2.31
N THR A 25 -22.54 4.06 2.71
CA THR A 25 -22.92 3.74 4.08
C THR A 25 -21.74 3.94 5.05
N THR A 26 -20.55 3.45 4.70
CA THR A 26 -19.37 3.52 5.57
C THR A 26 -18.90 4.96 5.79
N LEU A 27 -19.00 5.81 4.76
CA LEU A 27 -18.51 7.19 4.81
C LEU A 27 -19.59 8.24 5.08
N GLY A 28 -20.86 7.84 5.14
CA GLY A 28 -21.98 8.78 5.22
C GLY A 28 -22.11 9.65 3.97
N TRP A 29 -21.77 9.11 2.80
CA TRP A 29 -21.86 9.82 1.52
C TRP A 29 -23.21 9.57 0.84
N SER A 30 -23.53 10.40 -0.14
CA SER A 30 -24.60 10.07 -1.08
C SER A 30 -24.17 8.88 -1.96
N TYR A 31 -25.15 8.09 -2.39
CA TYR A 31 -24.92 7.01 -3.34
C TYR A 31 -24.22 7.50 -4.62
N GLU A 32 -24.64 8.65 -5.17
CA GLU A 32 -24.04 9.18 -6.41
C GLU A 32 -22.56 9.53 -6.24
N LYS A 33 -22.17 10.14 -5.12
CA LYS A 33 -20.76 10.42 -4.84
C LYS A 33 -19.96 9.13 -4.79
N ALA A 34 -20.43 8.13 -4.03
CA ALA A 34 -19.76 6.84 -3.94
C ALA A 34 -19.65 6.16 -5.30
N ARG A 35 -20.72 6.19 -6.11
CA ARG A 35 -20.76 5.65 -7.48
C ARG A 35 -19.74 6.31 -8.41
N THR A 36 -19.59 7.63 -8.35
CA THR A 36 -18.57 8.36 -9.13
C THR A 36 -17.16 7.92 -8.73
N ILE A 37 -16.88 7.80 -7.43
CA ILE A 37 -15.56 7.39 -6.93
C ILE A 37 -15.24 5.94 -7.28
N THR A 38 -16.23 5.03 -7.21
CA THR A 38 -16.03 3.63 -7.58
C THR A 38 -15.94 3.41 -9.08
N GLY A 39 -16.22 4.42 -9.91
CA GLY A 39 -16.22 4.32 -11.37
C GLY A 39 -17.30 3.39 -11.93
N THR A 40 -18.29 3.02 -11.12
CA THR A 40 -19.36 2.08 -11.50
C THR A 40 -20.39 2.82 -12.36
N HIS A 41 -20.08 3.01 -13.63
CA HIS A 41 -20.97 3.68 -14.58
C HIS A 41 -21.94 2.73 -15.29
N THR A 42 -21.71 1.41 -15.25
CA THR A 42 -22.42 0.42 -16.07
C THR A 42 -23.01 -0.74 -15.27
N THR A 43 -24.03 -1.37 -15.84
CA THR A 43 -24.72 -2.58 -15.36
C THR A 43 -23.86 -3.85 -15.39
N GLU A 44 -22.59 -3.74 -15.78
CA GLU A 44 -21.68 -4.85 -16.02
C GLU A 44 -20.30 -4.47 -15.49
N GLY A 45 -19.87 -5.09 -14.39
CA GLY A 45 -18.51 -5.00 -13.87
C GLY A 45 -18.41 -4.52 -12.41
N GLY A 46 -17.77 -5.34 -11.58
CA GLY A 46 -17.35 -4.96 -10.23
C GLY A 46 -16.02 -4.20 -10.25
N THR A 47 -15.83 -3.27 -9.32
CA THR A 47 -14.55 -2.58 -9.09
C THR A 47 -13.79 -3.31 -7.98
N PHE A 48 -12.49 -3.57 -8.18
CA PHE A 48 -11.61 -4.11 -7.13
C PHE A 48 -11.35 -3.06 -6.03
N LEU A 49 -11.19 -3.50 -4.78
CA LEU A 49 -10.90 -2.59 -3.67
C LEU A 49 -9.55 -1.86 -3.80
N MET A 50 -8.58 -2.45 -4.49
CA MET A 50 -7.25 -1.85 -4.64
C MET A 50 -7.28 -0.55 -5.48
N PRO A 51 -7.86 -0.50 -6.69
CA PRO A 51 -8.12 0.77 -7.39
C PRO A 51 -8.92 1.79 -6.58
N LEU A 52 -9.88 1.32 -5.76
CA LEU A 52 -10.68 2.20 -4.92
C LEU A 52 -9.83 2.96 -3.89
N ALA A 53 -8.80 2.33 -3.32
CA ALA A 53 -7.90 2.99 -2.38
C ALA A 53 -7.26 4.26 -2.98
N SER A 54 -6.82 4.19 -4.25
CA SER A 54 -6.26 5.34 -4.95
C SER A 54 -7.32 6.39 -5.30
N ALA A 55 -8.52 5.95 -5.71
CA ALA A 55 -9.64 6.86 -6.04
C ALA A 55 -10.16 7.65 -4.83
N LEU A 56 -9.89 7.18 -3.60
CA LEU A 56 -10.26 7.85 -2.35
C LEU A 56 -9.25 8.91 -1.88
N LEU A 57 -8.04 8.94 -2.44
CA LEU A 57 -7.00 9.91 -2.04
C LEU A 57 -7.41 11.38 -2.28
N PRO A 58 -8.05 11.76 -3.40
CA PRO A 58 -8.56 13.13 -3.59
C PRO A 58 -9.59 13.55 -2.55
N GLU A 59 -10.28 12.57 -1.95
CA GLU A 59 -11.27 12.77 -0.89
C GLU A 59 -10.64 12.76 0.52
N ARG A 60 -9.31 12.77 0.59
CA ARG A 60 -8.53 12.72 1.84
C ARG A 60 -8.86 11.48 2.68
N ILE A 61 -9.00 10.35 2.01
CA ILE A 61 -9.21 9.05 2.66
C ILE A 61 -8.11 8.11 2.19
N ALA A 62 -7.31 7.62 3.14
CA ALA A 62 -6.34 6.57 2.87
C ALA A 62 -7.01 5.21 3.06
N GLY A 63 -6.73 4.28 2.14
CA GLY A 63 -7.18 2.90 2.22
C GLY A 63 -6.01 1.95 2.49
N THR A 64 -6.10 1.13 3.53
CA THR A 64 -5.20 -0.01 3.74
C THR A 64 -5.91 -1.28 3.26
N TYR A 65 -5.39 -1.91 2.23
CA TYR A 65 -5.99 -3.10 1.63
C TYR A 65 -5.43 -4.38 2.27
N VAL A 66 -6.33 -5.28 2.66
CA VAL A 66 -6.00 -6.58 3.26
C VAL A 66 -6.77 -7.66 2.53
N MET A 67 -6.10 -8.71 2.07
CA MET A 67 -6.73 -9.82 1.33
C MET A 67 -6.58 -11.14 2.09
N SER A 68 -7.55 -12.03 1.93
CA SER A 68 -7.60 -13.33 2.60
C SER A 68 -6.84 -14.40 1.81
N ARG A 69 -6.20 -15.34 2.53
CA ARG A 69 -5.63 -16.57 1.96
C ARG A 69 -6.67 -17.46 1.27
N THR A 70 -7.93 -17.31 1.65
CA THR A 70 -9.05 -18.12 1.16
C THR A 70 -9.81 -17.45 0.02
N HIS A 71 -9.30 -16.36 -0.56
CA HIS A 71 -9.98 -15.67 -1.65
C HIS A 71 -10.02 -16.58 -2.91
N PRO A 72 -11.20 -16.92 -3.45
CA PRO A 72 -11.33 -17.99 -4.46
C PRO A 72 -10.74 -17.62 -5.82
N GLN A 73 -10.64 -16.32 -6.12
CA GLN A 73 -10.02 -15.85 -7.36
C GLN A 73 -8.49 -15.78 -7.29
N LEU A 74 -7.88 -16.12 -6.15
CA LEU A 74 -6.42 -16.17 -6.08
C LEU A 74 -5.91 -17.39 -6.87
N PRO A 75 -5.13 -17.21 -7.94
CA PRO A 75 -4.52 -18.34 -8.59
C PRO A 75 -3.56 -19.03 -7.61
N PRO A 76 -3.38 -20.36 -7.68
CA PRO A 76 -2.46 -21.09 -6.81
C PRO A 76 -1.04 -20.46 -6.79
N ALA A 77 -0.61 -19.92 -7.93
CA ALA A 77 0.66 -19.20 -8.05
C ALA A 77 0.72 -17.91 -7.19
N ALA A 78 -0.40 -17.21 -6.99
CA ALA A 78 -0.45 -16.04 -6.11
C ALA A 78 -0.28 -16.44 -4.63
N MET A 79 -0.82 -17.59 -4.21
CA MET A 79 -0.65 -18.11 -2.85
C MET A 79 0.80 -18.51 -2.53
N THR A 80 1.57 -18.92 -3.54
CA THR A 80 3.00 -19.24 -3.40
C THR A 80 3.93 -18.05 -3.69
N SER A 81 3.39 -16.97 -4.26
CA SER A 81 4.14 -15.74 -4.52
C SER A 81 4.28 -14.89 -3.26
N ALA A 82 5.04 -13.80 -3.33
CA ALA A 82 5.14 -12.84 -2.23
C ALA A 82 3.75 -12.36 -1.75
N TRP A 83 2.76 -12.25 -2.65
CA TRP A 83 1.38 -11.94 -2.28
C TRP A 83 0.84 -12.86 -1.18
N GLY A 84 1.16 -14.16 -1.21
CA GLY A 84 0.78 -15.16 -0.21
C GLY A 84 1.14 -14.81 1.23
N ASN A 85 2.26 -14.10 1.45
CA ASN A 85 2.71 -13.66 2.78
C ASN A 85 1.97 -12.40 3.27
N MET A 86 1.37 -11.61 2.37
CA MET A 86 0.49 -10.48 2.71
C MET A 86 -0.96 -10.93 2.97
N LEU A 87 -1.29 -12.17 2.61
CA LEU A 87 -2.63 -12.69 2.81
C LEU A 87 -2.87 -12.97 4.30
N ALA A 88 -3.93 -12.39 4.82
CA ALA A 88 -4.44 -12.64 6.16
C ALA A 88 -5.35 -13.88 6.16
N SER A 89 -5.50 -14.54 7.29
CA SER A 89 -6.67 -15.39 7.54
C SER A 89 -7.92 -14.49 7.72
N PRO A 90 -9.13 -15.02 7.51
CA PRO A 90 -10.36 -14.26 7.78
C PRO A 90 -10.41 -13.69 9.21
N ALA A 91 -9.90 -14.42 10.21
CA ALA A 91 -9.80 -13.97 11.59
C ALA A 91 -8.83 -12.78 11.77
N GLU A 92 -7.71 -12.76 11.03
CA GLU A 92 -6.77 -11.65 11.04
C GLU A 92 -7.33 -10.40 10.37
N ILE A 93 -8.10 -10.55 9.28
CA ILE A 93 -8.83 -9.43 8.68
C ILE A 93 -9.79 -8.82 9.70
N ARG A 94 -10.60 -9.65 10.37
CA ARG A 94 -11.53 -9.18 11.42
C ARG A 94 -10.80 -8.41 12.52
N ARG A 95 -9.65 -8.93 12.99
CA ARG A 95 -8.82 -8.25 13.99
C ARG A 95 -8.31 -6.89 13.50
N GLN A 96 -7.92 -6.77 12.23
CA GLN A 96 -7.38 -5.54 11.66
C GLN A 96 -8.45 -4.47 11.40
N ILE A 97 -9.67 -4.86 11.03
CA ILE A 97 -10.76 -3.88 10.80
C ILE A 97 -11.41 -3.40 12.11
N GLN A 98 -11.19 -4.08 13.24
CA GLN A 98 -11.81 -3.74 14.51
C GLN A 98 -11.46 -2.30 14.93
N GLY A 99 -12.48 -1.48 15.21
CA GLY A 99 -12.31 -0.07 15.57
C GLY A 99 -12.05 0.87 14.39
N HIS A 100 -11.94 0.35 13.17
CA HIS A 100 -11.77 1.14 11.95
C HIS A 100 -12.98 1.01 11.04
N ARG A 101 -13.30 2.06 10.27
CA ARG A 101 -14.26 1.92 9.17
C ARG A 101 -13.62 1.10 8.06
N ALA A 102 -14.39 0.22 7.43
CA ALA A 102 -13.88 -0.55 6.31
C ALA A 102 -14.97 -0.89 5.30
N ILE A 103 -14.56 -1.18 4.08
CA ILE A 103 -15.38 -1.95 3.14
C ILE A 103 -14.86 -3.37 3.17
N VAL A 104 -15.75 -4.34 3.32
CA VAL A 104 -15.38 -5.76 3.40
C VAL A 104 -16.02 -6.48 2.23
N ILE A 105 -15.25 -7.27 1.48
CA ILE A 105 -15.82 -8.20 0.50
C ILE A 105 -15.94 -9.57 1.16
N VAL A 106 -17.13 -10.17 1.05
CA VAL A 106 -17.45 -11.51 1.53
C VAL A 106 -17.91 -12.39 0.37
N PRO A 107 -17.96 -13.73 0.53
CA PRO A 107 -18.61 -14.59 -0.45
C PRO A 107 -20.05 -14.14 -0.76
N GLY A 108 -20.39 -14.00 -2.04
CA GLY A 108 -21.76 -13.73 -2.47
C GLY A 108 -22.70 -14.88 -2.05
N ARG A 109 -23.81 -14.54 -1.38
CA ARG A 109 -24.91 -15.48 -1.07
C ARG A 109 -26.08 -15.23 -2.03
N GLY A 110 -25.84 -15.29 -3.33
CA GLY A 110 -26.89 -15.18 -4.35
C GLY A 110 -27.65 -16.51 -4.52
N PRO A 111 -28.99 -16.54 -4.48
CA PRO A 111 -29.76 -17.70 -4.93
C PRO A 111 -29.73 -17.77 -6.46
N ARG A 112 -28.96 -18.72 -6.99
CA ARG A 112 -29.08 -19.29 -8.36
C ARG A 112 -28.84 -18.31 -9.55
N ASP A 113 -27.91 -18.75 -10.40
CA ASP A 113 -27.93 -18.63 -11.87
C ASP A 113 -27.47 -17.35 -12.61
N GLU A 114 -27.23 -16.19 -11.97
CA GLU A 114 -26.77 -15.00 -12.76
C GLU A 114 -25.35 -14.51 -12.46
N VAL A 115 -24.90 -14.61 -11.20
CA VAL A 115 -23.55 -14.16 -10.78
C VAL A 115 -23.06 -15.24 -9.82
N GLY A 116 -22.26 -16.19 -10.31
CA GLY A 116 -21.88 -17.40 -9.58
C GLY A 116 -21.20 -17.15 -8.22
N PRO A 117 -20.89 -18.21 -7.44
CA PRO A 117 -20.24 -18.13 -6.14
C PRO A 117 -18.85 -17.48 -6.16
N GLU A 118 -18.35 -17.11 -7.34
CA GLU A 118 -17.06 -16.47 -7.59
C GLU A 118 -17.11 -14.95 -7.44
N PHE A 119 -18.30 -14.35 -7.30
CA PHE A 119 -18.46 -12.91 -7.16
C PHE A 119 -18.53 -12.51 -5.69
N GLY A 120 -17.61 -11.63 -5.29
CA GLY A 120 -17.60 -11.04 -3.97
C GLY A 120 -18.78 -10.07 -3.79
N HIS A 121 -19.29 -10.00 -2.56
CA HIS A 121 -20.31 -9.04 -2.15
C HIS A 121 -19.71 -8.04 -1.17
N ALA A 122 -19.81 -6.74 -1.47
CA ALA A 122 -19.32 -5.69 -0.60
C ALA A 122 -20.33 -5.37 0.51
N ILE A 123 -19.84 -5.30 1.75
CA ILE A 123 -20.60 -4.90 2.93
C ILE A 123 -19.86 -3.77 3.65
N ALA A 124 -20.63 -2.91 4.31
CA ALA A 124 -20.09 -1.81 5.10
C ALA A 124 -19.63 -2.32 6.47
N TRP A 125 -18.53 -1.79 6.99
CA TRP A 125 -18.07 -2.02 8.35
C TRP A 125 -17.87 -0.69 9.07
N ASP A 126 -18.61 -0.46 10.15
CA ASP A 126 -18.65 0.83 10.86
C ASP A 126 -17.59 0.96 11.97
N GLY A 127 -16.75 -0.06 12.14
CA GLY A 127 -15.81 -0.20 13.26
C GLY A 127 -16.20 -1.28 14.25
N GLN A 128 -17.47 -1.68 14.28
CA GLN A 128 -17.98 -2.70 15.20
C GLN A 128 -18.91 -3.72 14.54
N ARG A 129 -19.69 -3.28 13.55
CA ARG A 129 -20.74 -4.07 12.91
C ARG A 129 -20.51 -4.17 11.42
N ALA A 130 -20.77 -5.35 10.87
CA ALA A 130 -20.82 -5.57 9.43
C ALA A 130 -22.28 -5.44 8.97
N ILE A 131 -22.51 -4.57 7.99
CA ILE A 131 -23.84 -4.19 7.51
C ILE A 131 -23.94 -4.57 6.04
N ASN A 132 -24.83 -5.52 5.74
CA ASN A 132 -25.32 -5.69 4.38
C ASN A 132 -26.32 -4.55 4.10
N CYS A 133 -26.02 -3.74 3.10
CA CYS A 133 -26.81 -2.55 2.76
C CYS A 133 -28.21 -2.87 2.21
N GLY A 134 -28.55 -4.13 1.95
CA GLY A 134 -29.82 -4.51 1.32
C GLY A 134 -29.91 -4.00 -0.12
N SER A 135 -31.07 -4.18 -0.76
CA SER A 135 -31.33 -3.74 -2.13
C SER A 135 -32.72 -3.13 -2.28
N THR A 136 -32.88 -2.20 -3.22
CA THR A 136 -34.18 -1.63 -3.63
C THR A 136 -34.60 -2.09 -5.02
N GLY A 137 -33.94 -3.11 -5.56
CA GLY A 137 -34.17 -3.60 -6.93
C GLY A 137 -35.44 -4.46 -7.05
N ALA A 138 -35.47 -5.32 -8.08
CA ALA A 138 -36.62 -6.19 -8.37
C ALA A 138 -37.00 -7.13 -7.21
N ASN A 139 -36.02 -7.53 -6.40
CA ASN A 139 -36.19 -8.30 -5.17
C ASN A 139 -35.62 -7.48 -4.00
N PRO A 140 -36.40 -6.58 -3.39
CA PRO A 140 -35.89 -5.70 -2.36
C PRO A 140 -35.54 -6.48 -1.10
N GLU A 141 -34.33 -6.28 -0.59
CA GLU A 141 -33.89 -6.81 0.70
C GLU A 141 -33.64 -5.64 1.65
N PRO A 142 -34.19 -5.63 2.88
CA PRO A 142 -33.87 -4.58 3.83
C PRO A 142 -32.41 -4.70 4.28
N PRO A 143 -31.76 -3.57 4.64
CA PRO A 143 -30.44 -3.63 5.28
C PRO A 143 -30.46 -4.49 6.53
N ARG A 144 -29.39 -5.25 6.77
CA ARG A 144 -29.25 -6.12 7.94
C ARG A 144 -27.81 -6.23 8.40
N GLU A 145 -27.64 -6.41 9.71
CA GLU A 145 -26.36 -6.79 10.28
C GLU A 145 -26.01 -8.24 9.89
N VAL A 146 -24.74 -8.48 9.60
CA VAL A 146 -24.21 -9.81 9.25
C VAL A 146 -23.05 -10.16 10.17
N SER A 147 -22.98 -11.41 10.61
CA SER A 147 -21.82 -11.89 11.35
C SER A 147 -20.70 -12.25 10.38
N LEU A 148 -19.52 -11.66 10.57
CA LEU A 148 -18.32 -12.05 9.80
C LEU A 148 -17.79 -13.45 10.17
N ASP A 149 -18.37 -14.11 11.19
CA ASP A 149 -18.12 -15.53 11.44
C ASP A 149 -18.93 -16.43 10.49
N ASP A 150 -20.13 -15.99 10.09
CA ASP A 150 -20.99 -16.71 9.15
C ASP A 150 -20.59 -16.45 7.69
N VAL A 151 -20.02 -15.27 7.41
CA VAL A 151 -19.54 -14.85 6.10
C VAL A 151 -18.07 -14.40 6.21
N PRO A 152 -17.11 -15.33 6.15
CA PRO A 152 -15.71 -14.99 6.37
C PRO A 152 -15.23 -14.00 5.29
N PRO A 153 -14.55 -12.90 5.67
CA PRO A 153 -14.08 -11.91 4.72
C PRO A 153 -13.05 -12.49 3.75
N TRP A 154 -13.19 -12.12 2.48
CA TRP A 154 -12.22 -12.36 1.43
C TRP A 154 -11.21 -11.23 1.29
N GLU A 155 -11.64 -9.99 1.49
CA GLU A 155 -10.77 -8.82 1.50
C GLU A 155 -11.43 -7.68 2.28
N ALA A 156 -10.62 -6.72 2.71
CA ALA A 156 -11.08 -5.50 3.35
C ALA A 156 -10.24 -4.31 2.90
N LEU A 157 -10.89 -3.15 2.76
CA LEU A 157 -10.27 -1.85 2.60
C LEU A 157 -10.53 -1.04 3.86
N ILE A 158 -9.53 -0.96 4.74
CA ILE A 158 -9.58 -0.21 5.98
C ILE A 158 -9.44 1.28 5.65
N LEU A 159 -10.46 2.05 5.98
CA LEU A 159 -10.58 3.46 5.67
C LEU A 159 -10.08 4.28 6.84
N THR A 160 -9.03 5.05 6.60
CA THR A 160 -8.53 6.03 7.56
C THR A 160 -8.79 7.42 6.98
N SER A 161 -9.60 8.20 7.69
CA SER A 161 -9.72 9.62 7.37
C SER A 161 -8.33 10.25 7.52
N ILE A 162 -7.85 10.88 6.45
CA ILE A 162 -6.73 11.81 6.53
C ILE A 162 -7.35 13.10 7.06
N ALA A 163 -7.73 13.10 8.34
CA ALA A 163 -8.43 14.22 8.97
C ALA A 163 -7.77 15.56 8.62
N ASP A 164 -8.55 16.64 8.69
CA ASP A 164 -8.11 18.04 8.54
C ASP A 164 -7.07 18.51 9.57
N ALA A 165 -6.27 17.61 10.14
CA ALA A 165 -4.87 17.99 10.25
C ALA A 165 -4.42 18.31 8.81
N PRO A 166 -4.19 19.58 8.41
CA PRO A 166 -3.11 19.79 7.43
C PRO A 166 -2.00 18.88 7.93
N PRO A 167 -1.44 17.93 7.15
CA PRO A 167 -0.56 16.87 7.67
C PRO A 167 0.38 17.55 8.64
N ALA A 168 0.16 17.48 9.99
CA ALA A 168 0.45 18.63 10.89
C ALA A 168 1.74 19.21 10.39
N PRO A 169 1.74 20.36 9.65
CA PRO A 169 2.77 20.62 8.65
C PRO A 169 3.99 20.17 9.37
N VAL A 170 4.61 19.11 8.86
CA VAL A 170 5.96 18.92 9.25
C VAL A 170 6.52 20.12 8.53
N THR A 171 6.45 21.29 9.19
CA THR A 171 7.43 22.31 9.11
C THR A 171 8.63 21.55 9.63
N VAL A 172 9.18 20.68 8.77
CA VAL A 172 10.48 20.91 8.19
C VAL A 172 10.40 22.38 7.84
N PRO A 173 10.93 23.28 8.70
CA PRO A 173 11.03 24.68 8.33
C PRO A 173 11.44 24.75 6.85
N PRO A 174 10.98 25.71 6.05
CA PRO A 174 11.48 25.87 4.68
C PRO A 174 13.02 25.96 4.60
N ASP A 175 13.70 26.11 5.75
CA ASP A 175 15.15 26.06 5.93
C ASP A 175 15.71 24.69 6.41
N ALA A 176 14.87 23.70 6.71
CA ALA A 176 15.29 22.36 7.09
C ALA A 176 15.44 21.46 5.86
N ILE A 177 16.41 21.83 5.03
CA ILE A 177 17.41 20.82 4.64
C ILE A 177 17.64 19.92 5.86
N ALA A 178 17.56 18.60 5.70
CA ALA A 178 17.86 17.62 6.75
C ALA A 178 18.99 18.14 7.65
N SER A 179 18.61 18.81 8.74
CA SER A 179 19.59 19.52 9.53
C SER A 179 20.20 18.47 10.42
N ASP A 180 21.48 18.62 10.75
CA ASP A 180 22.13 17.67 11.65
C ASP A 180 21.31 17.48 12.94
N ALA A 181 20.59 18.51 13.39
CA ALA A 181 19.66 18.43 14.52
C ALA A 181 18.42 17.55 14.29
N SER A 182 17.80 17.58 13.10
CA SER A 182 16.62 16.74 12.81
C SER A 182 17.00 15.27 12.65
N LEU A 183 18.17 15.00 12.06
CA LEU A 183 18.74 13.66 11.98
C LEU A 183 19.18 13.15 13.36
N ALA A 184 19.87 13.97 14.16
CA ALA A 184 20.30 13.62 15.52
C ALA A 184 19.13 13.14 16.39
N ALA A 185 17.98 13.83 16.30
CA ALA A 185 16.80 13.50 17.08
C ALA A 185 16.27 12.08 16.79
N ILE A 186 16.49 11.53 15.59
CA ILE A 186 16.14 10.13 15.26
C ILE A 186 16.98 9.18 16.13
N PHE A 187 18.27 9.45 16.24
CA PHE A 187 19.22 8.62 17.00
C PHE A 187 19.06 8.74 18.52
N ASP A 188 18.39 9.79 19.01
CA ASP A 188 18.00 9.90 20.42
C ASP A 188 16.80 9.00 20.74
N ARG A 189 15.90 8.77 19.77
CA ARG A 189 14.67 7.99 19.94
C ARG A 189 14.85 6.51 19.62
N TYR A 190 15.73 6.18 18.68
CA TYR A 190 15.86 4.83 18.13
C TYR A 190 17.27 4.29 18.28
N GLU A 191 17.36 3.10 18.86
CA GLU A 191 18.61 2.32 18.89
C GLU A 191 18.97 1.79 17.51
N ARG A 192 17.96 1.39 16.72
CA ARG A 192 18.11 0.83 15.37
C ARG A 192 17.56 1.76 14.31
N VAL A 193 18.44 2.19 13.41
CA VAL A 193 18.13 3.06 12.29
C VAL A 193 18.60 2.39 11.00
N PHE A 194 17.70 2.32 10.04
CA PHE A 194 17.93 1.69 8.74
C PHE A 194 17.80 2.73 7.64
N LEU A 195 18.71 2.72 6.67
CA LEU A 195 18.59 3.53 5.44
C LEU A 195 18.27 2.63 4.26
N GLY A 196 17.17 2.88 3.56
CA GLY A 196 16.93 2.30 2.24
C GLY A 196 17.97 2.80 1.25
N PHE A 197 18.89 1.92 0.83
CA PHE A 197 20.06 2.27 0.05
C PHE A 197 20.06 1.56 -1.32
N SER A 198 19.94 2.34 -2.40
CA SER A 198 19.90 1.82 -3.77
C SER A 198 21.16 2.13 -4.58
N GLY A 199 22.07 2.94 -4.05
CA GLY A 199 23.20 3.50 -4.80
C GLY A 199 22.80 4.61 -5.77
N GLY A 200 21.55 5.09 -5.72
CA GLY A 200 21.12 6.29 -6.43
C GLY A 200 21.53 7.58 -5.70
N LYS A 201 21.52 8.71 -6.42
CA LYS A 201 21.95 10.03 -5.92
C LYS A 201 21.35 10.41 -4.56
N ASP A 202 20.07 10.13 -4.34
CA ASP A 202 19.33 10.47 -3.12
C ASP A 202 19.82 9.65 -1.93
N SER A 203 19.96 8.33 -2.12
CA SER A 203 20.48 7.44 -1.08
C SER A 203 21.96 7.68 -0.77
N ILE A 204 22.74 8.13 -1.76
CA ILE A 204 24.15 8.53 -1.57
C ILE A 204 24.22 9.82 -0.75
N ALA A 205 23.41 10.83 -1.08
CA ALA A 205 23.34 12.07 -0.32
C ALA A 205 22.95 11.80 1.14
N LEU A 206 21.93 10.96 1.37
CA LEU A 206 21.54 10.54 2.72
C LEU A 206 22.63 9.76 3.45
N ALA A 207 23.32 8.82 2.77
CA ALA A 207 24.41 8.10 3.39
C ALA A 207 25.52 9.06 3.85
N HIS A 208 25.88 10.06 3.04
CA HIS A 208 26.84 11.10 3.42
C HIS A 208 26.35 11.93 4.62
N MET A 209 25.09 12.41 4.61
CA MET A 209 24.51 13.14 5.76
C MET A 209 24.50 12.30 7.05
N LEU A 210 24.44 10.98 6.95
CA LEU A 210 24.39 10.06 8.07
C LEU A 210 25.78 9.57 8.53
N GLU A 211 26.88 10.02 7.91
CA GLU A 211 28.24 9.64 8.32
C GLU A 211 28.59 9.89 9.79
N PRO A 212 28.10 10.98 10.45
CA PRO A 212 28.32 11.17 11.89
C PRO A 212 27.75 10.04 12.75
N TRP A 213 26.78 9.28 12.24
CA TRP A 213 26.13 8.15 12.90
C TRP A 213 26.34 6.83 12.17
N ARG A 214 27.37 6.70 11.32
CA ARG A 214 27.60 5.49 10.49
C ARG A 214 27.60 4.18 11.28
N ASP A 215 28.12 4.19 12.52
CA ASP A 215 28.18 3.00 13.39
C ASP A 215 26.80 2.62 14.00
N ARG A 216 25.79 3.46 13.78
CA ARG A 216 24.40 3.30 14.25
C ARG A 216 23.38 3.20 13.11
N VAL A 217 23.85 3.24 11.86
CA VAL A 217 23.01 3.13 10.66
C VAL A 217 23.38 1.88 9.89
N THR A 218 22.38 1.03 9.64
CA THR A 218 22.52 -0.10 8.72
C THR A 218 21.88 0.27 7.38
N LEU A 219 22.64 0.14 6.30
CA LEU A 219 22.15 0.26 4.94
C LEU A 219 21.35 -1.00 4.56
N LEU A 220 20.12 -0.82 4.08
CA LEU A 220 19.29 -1.88 3.54
C LEU A 220 19.25 -1.78 2.03
N TRP A 221 19.85 -2.74 1.35
CA TRP A 221 19.79 -2.84 -0.10
C TRP A 221 19.03 -4.08 -0.53
N VAL A 222 17.98 -3.92 -1.34
CA VAL A 222 17.24 -5.04 -1.91
C VAL A 222 17.86 -5.43 -3.24
N ASN A 223 18.53 -6.58 -3.28
CA ASN A 223 19.08 -7.11 -4.51
C ASN A 223 18.00 -7.88 -5.28
N THR A 224 17.48 -7.27 -6.35
CA THR A 224 16.45 -7.86 -7.23
C THR A 224 17.01 -8.92 -8.21
N GLY A 225 18.32 -9.11 -8.24
CA GLY A 225 19.01 -9.97 -9.21
C GLY A 225 19.03 -9.43 -10.65
N TYR A 226 18.57 -8.19 -10.87
CA TYR A 226 18.46 -7.57 -12.20
C TYR A 226 19.10 -6.18 -12.29
N MET A 227 19.98 -5.86 -11.33
CA MET A 227 20.76 -4.63 -11.33
C MET A 227 22.04 -4.83 -12.16
N ALA A 228 22.50 -3.79 -12.85
CA ALA A 228 23.75 -3.87 -13.61
C ALA A 228 24.94 -4.23 -12.69
N ALA A 229 25.91 -5.00 -13.19
CA ALA A 229 27.01 -5.49 -12.37
C ALA A 229 27.80 -4.35 -11.69
N HIS A 230 28.11 -3.27 -12.43
CA HIS A 230 28.81 -2.11 -11.86
C HIS A 230 28.01 -1.42 -10.75
N MET A 231 26.67 -1.43 -10.82
CA MET A 231 25.82 -0.90 -9.76
C MET A 231 25.87 -1.81 -8.52
N VAL A 232 25.87 -3.13 -8.69
CA VAL A 232 26.01 -4.10 -7.59
C VAL A 232 27.33 -3.90 -6.86
N GLU A 233 28.43 -3.78 -7.62
CA GLU A 233 29.76 -3.49 -7.08
C GLU A 233 29.78 -2.15 -6.35
N PHE A 234 29.20 -1.11 -6.96
CA PHE A 234 29.10 0.22 -6.37
C PHE A 234 28.35 0.20 -5.03
N VAL A 235 27.18 -0.43 -4.95
CA VAL A 235 26.41 -0.54 -3.70
C VAL A 235 27.18 -1.32 -2.64
N ARG A 236 27.78 -2.46 -3.00
CA ARG A 236 28.57 -3.28 -2.05
C ARG A 236 29.77 -2.54 -1.49
N SER A 237 30.38 -1.62 -2.25
CA SER A 237 31.50 -0.81 -1.76
C SER A 237 31.14 0.09 -0.57
N PHE A 238 29.86 0.39 -0.35
CA PHE A 238 29.44 1.13 0.86
C PHE A 238 29.52 0.27 2.13
N GLY A 239 29.62 -1.06 2.01
CA GLY A 239 29.88 -1.97 3.13
C GLY A 239 31.23 -1.74 3.82
N ASP A 240 32.17 -1.05 3.16
CA ASP A 240 33.45 -0.66 3.77
C ASP A 240 33.30 0.53 4.74
N ARG A 241 32.16 1.25 4.68
CA ARG A 241 31.91 2.50 5.43
C ARG A 241 30.72 2.40 6.38
N PHE A 242 29.75 1.55 6.06
CA PHE A 242 28.53 1.32 6.83
C PHE A 242 28.28 -0.18 6.98
N ASP A 243 27.54 -0.56 8.01
CA ASP A 243 26.92 -1.89 8.01
C ASP A 243 25.93 -1.98 6.83
N LEU A 244 26.05 -3.01 6.01
CA LEU A 244 25.25 -3.18 4.79
C LEU A 244 24.59 -4.56 4.81
N VAL A 245 23.26 -4.55 4.84
CA VAL A 245 22.44 -5.75 4.70
C VAL A 245 21.89 -5.81 3.28
N GLU A 246 22.40 -6.78 2.52
CA GLU A 246 21.84 -7.19 1.24
C GLU A 246 20.62 -8.11 1.48
N ILE A 247 19.42 -7.58 1.26
CA ILE A 247 18.17 -8.31 1.39
C ILE A 247 17.91 -9.08 0.10
N ALA A 248 17.88 -10.41 0.22
CA ALA A 248 17.47 -11.28 -0.86
C ALA A 248 16.01 -11.01 -1.26
N SER A 249 15.77 -10.84 -2.56
CA SER A 249 14.45 -10.64 -3.14
C SER A 249 14.14 -11.75 -4.14
N PRO A 250 12.85 -12.09 -4.37
CA PRO A 250 12.48 -12.87 -5.54
C PRO A 250 13.10 -12.27 -6.81
N SER A 251 13.68 -13.12 -7.63
CA SER A 251 14.37 -12.68 -8.85
C SER A 251 13.38 -12.01 -9.80
N LEU A 252 13.73 -10.85 -10.35
CA LEU A 252 12.85 -10.09 -11.24
C LEU A 252 12.32 -10.93 -12.42
N PRO A 253 13.15 -11.72 -13.14
CA PRO A 253 12.68 -12.64 -14.18
C PRO A 253 11.67 -13.68 -13.70
N GLN A 254 11.84 -14.23 -12.49
CA GLN A 254 10.89 -15.21 -11.93
C GLN A 254 9.52 -14.57 -11.67
N VAL A 255 9.51 -13.32 -11.16
CA VAL A 255 8.27 -12.57 -10.95
C VAL A 255 7.61 -12.21 -12.27
N TRP A 256 8.38 -11.87 -13.31
CA TRP A 256 7.84 -11.57 -14.64
C TRP A 256 7.26 -12.81 -15.33
N GLU A 257 7.91 -13.96 -15.20
CA GLU A 257 7.38 -15.23 -15.69
C GLU A 257 6.06 -15.58 -14.98
N ALA A 258 6.02 -15.41 -13.66
CA ALA A 258 4.86 -15.75 -12.85
C ALA A 258 3.68 -14.78 -13.00
N SER A 259 3.94 -13.48 -13.18
CA SER A 259 2.92 -12.42 -13.06
C SER A 259 2.82 -11.49 -14.27
N GLY A 260 3.72 -11.60 -15.25
CA GLY A 260 3.77 -10.73 -16.43
C GLY A 260 4.75 -9.58 -16.30
N ILE A 261 4.96 -8.85 -17.39
CA ILE A 261 5.88 -7.70 -17.45
C ILE A 261 5.18 -6.48 -16.83
N PRO A 262 5.86 -5.67 -16.01
CA PRO A 262 5.28 -4.46 -15.43
C PRO A 262 4.91 -3.44 -16.53
N ALA A 263 3.73 -2.85 -16.41
CA ALA A 263 3.26 -1.78 -17.28
C ALA A 263 2.51 -0.70 -16.49
N ASP A 264 2.53 0.53 -17.00
CA ASP A 264 1.72 1.65 -16.49
C ASP A 264 0.23 1.39 -16.67
N VAL A 265 -0.12 0.74 -17.79
CA VAL A 265 -1.47 0.30 -18.12
C VAL A 265 -1.43 -1.19 -18.42
N ALA A 266 -2.10 -1.98 -17.60
CA ALA A 266 -2.21 -3.42 -17.78
C ALA A 266 -3.69 -3.79 -18.03
N PRO A 267 -4.10 -4.11 -19.27
CA PRO A 267 -5.47 -4.52 -19.55
C PRO A 267 -5.83 -5.76 -18.74
N PHE A 268 -7.06 -5.83 -18.26
CA PHE A 268 -7.51 -6.89 -17.37
C PHE A 268 -7.25 -8.30 -17.92
N ARG A 269 -7.46 -8.50 -19.23
CA ARG A 269 -7.19 -9.78 -19.90
C ARG A 269 -5.71 -10.17 -19.87
N ASN A 270 -4.78 -9.22 -20.00
CA ASN A 270 -3.34 -9.47 -19.87
C ASN A 270 -2.95 -9.79 -18.41
N VAL A 271 -3.58 -9.14 -17.43
CA VAL A 271 -3.37 -9.40 -15.98
C VAL A 271 -3.82 -10.82 -15.61
N LEU A 272 -4.97 -11.25 -16.13
CA LEU A 272 -5.46 -12.62 -15.96
C LEU A 272 -4.66 -13.66 -16.77
N GLY A 273 -3.73 -13.23 -17.63
CA GLY A 273 -2.97 -14.13 -18.51
C GLY A 273 -3.79 -14.74 -19.65
N GLN A 274 -4.92 -14.13 -20.00
CA GLN A 274 -5.75 -14.54 -21.13
C GLN A 274 -5.19 -14.06 -22.47
N ASP A 275 -4.45 -12.95 -22.46
CA ASP A 275 -3.80 -12.37 -23.65
C ASP A 275 -2.28 -12.22 -23.43
N SER A 276 -1.52 -12.18 -24.53
CA SER A 276 -0.06 -12.04 -24.55
C SER A 276 0.38 -10.65 -25.04
N PRO A 277 1.43 -10.03 -24.47
CA PRO A 277 2.20 -10.52 -23.32
C PRO A 277 1.37 -10.47 -22.03
N ARG A 278 1.72 -11.31 -21.05
CA ARG A 278 1.18 -11.15 -19.69
C ARG A 278 1.69 -9.82 -19.14
N LEU A 279 0.78 -9.02 -18.59
CA LEU A 279 1.12 -7.70 -18.02
C LEU A 279 0.66 -7.65 -16.57
N GLN A 280 1.40 -6.92 -15.74
CA GLN A 280 0.97 -6.58 -14.38
C GLN A 280 1.10 -5.08 -14.14
N PRO A 281 0.32 -4.50 -13.20
CA PRO A 281 0.59 -3.15 -12.73
C PRO A 281 2.04 -3.05 -12.23
N TRP A 282 2.79 -2.04 -12.69
CA TRP A 282 4.18 -1.87 -12.28
C TRP A 282 4.35 -1.79 -10.76
N LEU A 283 3.38 -1.19 -10.05
CA LEU A 283 3.40 -1.08 -8.61
C LEU A 283 3.36 -2.46 -7.93
N SER A 284 2.60 -3.41 -8.46
CA SER A 284 2.55 -4.80 -7.98
C SER A 284 3.92 -5.48 -8.08
N CYS A 285 4.62 -5.28 -9.19
CA CYS A 285 5.99 -5.78 -9.38
C CYS A 285 6.94 -5.14 -8.37
N CYS A 286 6.93 -3.81 -8.22
CA CYS A 286 7.77 -3.08 -7.27
C CYS A 286 7.50 -3.47 -5.81
N LEU A 287 6.24 -3.62 -5.43
CA LEU A 287 5.86 -4.07 -4.09
C LEU A 287 6.47 -5.46 -3.81
N THR A 288 6.27 -6.40 -4.73
CA THR A 288 6.74 -7.78 -4.62
C THR A 288 8.27 -7.87 -4.49
N VAL A 289 9.01 -7.19 -5.37
CA VAL A 289 10.47 -7.38 -5.50
C VAL A 289 11.31 -6.35 -4.76
N ARG A 290 10.71 -5.28 -4.23
CA ARG A 290 11.44 -4.24 -3.50
C ARG A 290 10.86 -4.03 -2.12
N GLN A 291 9.57 -3.69 -2.04
CA GLN A 291 8.99 -3.26 -0.78
C GLN A 291 8.81 -4.40 0.23
N MET A 292 8.28 -5.53 -0.22
CA MET A 292 7.96 -6.67 0.63
C MET A 292 9.18 -7.25 1.35
N PRO A 293 10.33 -7.48 0.68
CA PRO A 293 11.54 -7.92 1.37
C PRO A 293 11.97 -6.97 2.50
N VAL A 294 11.87 -5.66 2.29
CA VAL A 294 12.16 -4.64 3.31
C VAL A 294 11.15 -4.72 4.46
N ASN A 295 9.85 -4.80 4.15
CA ASN A 295 8.80 -4.91 5.16
C ASN A 295 9.00 -6.14 6.05
N ASP A 296 9.29 -7.29 5.45
CA ASP A 296 9.51 -8.54 6.16
C ASP A 296 10.79 -8.49 7.02
N PHE A 297 11.84 -7.85 6.51
CA PHE A 297 13.05 -7.58 7.29
C PHE A 297 12.74 -6.70 8.52
N LEU A 298 12.11 -5.54 8.31
CA LEU A 298 11.83 -4.56 9.36
C LEU A 298 10.85 -5.09 10.42
N ARG A 299 9.88 -5.91 10.02
CA ARG A 299 8.93 -6.55 10.97
C ARG A 299 9.64 -7.39 12.03
N ARG A 300 10.78 -8.02 11.67
CA ARG A 300 11.58 -8.85 12.58
C ARG A 300 12.49 -8.03 13.49
N GLN A 301 12.70 -6.75 13.19
CA GLN A 301 13.46 -5.87 14.04
C GLN A 301 12.60 -5.48 15.26
N GLY A 302 11.36 -5.03 15.07
CA GLY A 302 10.55 -4.44 16.15
C GLY A 302 10.61 -2.91 16.04
N PRO A 303 10.60 -2.14 17.16
CA PRO A 303 10.70 -0.69 17.08
C PRO A 303 12.01 -0.23 16.45
N CYS A 304 11.92 0.54 15.35
CA CYS A 304 13.07 1.11 14.63
C CYS A 304 12.66 2.33 13.78
N CYS A 305 13.64 3.05 13.26
CA CYS A 305 13.43 4.07 12.23
C CYS A 305 13.92 3.56 10.86
N TYR A 306 13.13 3.80 9.81
CA TYR A 306 13.49 3.57 8.42
C TYR A 306 13.55 4.89 7.66
N ILE A 307 14.75 5.25 7.22
CA ILE A 307 15.05 6.46 6.44
C ILE A 307 15.03 6.09 4.96
N ASN A 308 14.45 6.94 4.11
CA ASN A 308 14.63 6.83 2.66
C ASN A 308 14.67 8.20 1.96
N GLY A 309 15.17 8.20 0.73
CA GLY A 309 15.43 9.41 -0.06
C GLY A 309 14.28 9.89 -0.94
N GLN A 310 13.05 9.45 -0.68
CA GLN A 310 11.91 9.90 -1.46
C GLN A 310 11.68 11.40 -1.29
N ARG A 311 11.35 12.07 -2.41
CA ARG A 311 11.03 13.50 -2.47
C ARG A 311 9.57 13.74 -2.85
N ALA A 312 9.03 14.91 -2.50
CA ALA A 312 7.66 15.28 -2.84
C ALA A 312 7.48 15.60 -4.34
N ASP A 313 8.56 15.99 -5.02
CA ASP A 313 8.55 16.37 -6.44
C ASP A 313 8.59 15.19 -7.42
N GLU A 314 8.74 13.96 -6.91
CA GLU A 314 8.81 12.76 -7.75
C GLU A 314 7.43 12.37 -8.29
N ALA A 315 7.37 12.02 -9.57
CA ALA A 315 6.18 11.48 -10.22
C ALA A 315 5.69 10.25 -9.44
N GLY A 316 4.56 10.41 -8.75
CA GLY A 316 4.06 9.40 -7.82
C GLY A 316 4.03 9.82 -6.36
N GLY A 317 3.93 11.11 -6.01
CA GLY A 317 3.72 11.62 -4.63
C GLY A 317 2.66 10.88 -3.78
N ALA A 318 1.81 10.04 -4.39
CA ALA A 318 1.04 8.99 -3.72
C ALA A 318 1.88 7.93 -2.94
N THR A 319 3.18 7.77 -3.24
CA THR A 319 4.10 6.84 -2.58
C THR A 319 4.57 7.34 -1.20
N LEU A 320 4.50 8.65 -0.91
CA LEU A 320 4.68 9.16 0.46
C LEU A 320 3.65 8.56 1.43
N SER A 321 2.42 8.37 0.95
CA SER A 321 1.36 7.66 1.68
C SER A 321 1.49 6.14 1.51
N GLY A 322 1.83 5.66 0.31
CA GLY A 322 1.94 4.23 -0.02
C GLY A 322 3.09 3.48 0.68
N LEU A 323 4.24 4.12 0.91
CA LEU A 323 5.37 3.53 1.62
C LEU A 323 5.16 3.56 3.14
N ARG A 324 4.59 4.64 3.67
CA ARG A 324 4.21 4.72 5.10
C ARG A 324 3.12 3.71 5.46
N SER A 325 2.13 3.53 4.59
CA SER A 325 0.97 2.65 4.88
C SER A 325 1.28 1.16 4.85
N ASN A 326 2.36 0.73 4.20
CA ASN A 326 2.69 -0.69 4.06
C ASN A 326 3.78 -1.18 5.02
N LEU A 327 4.44 -0.29 5.76
CA LEU A 327 5.44 -0.68 6.75
C LEU A 327 4.80 -1.16 8.06
N PRO A 328 5.47 -2.03 8.85
CA PRO A 328 4.95 -2.46 10.13
C PRO A 328 4.69 -1.24 11.06
N PRO A 329 3.63 -1.25 11.90
CA PRO A 329 3.32 -0.12 12.80
C PRO A 329 4.43 0.25 13.79
N SER A 330 5.39 -0.65 14.03
CA SER A 330 6.55 -0.41 14.88
C SER A 330 7.67 0.38 14.19
N VAL A 331 7.54 0.69 12.90
CA VAL A 331 8.56 1.37 12.12
C VAL A 331 8.19 2.83 11.94
N GLU A 332 8.99 3.75 12.49
CA GLU A 332 8.91 5.17 12.13
C GLU A 332 9.58 5.39 10.77
N VAL A 333 8.93 6.14 9.88
CA VAL A 333 9.49 6.48 8.57
C VAL A 333 9.96 7.92 8.54
N ALA A 334 11.25 8.14 8.29
CA ALA A 334 11.84 9.45 8.13
C ALA A 334 12.22 9.72 6.66
N LEU A 335 11.94 10.93 6.20
CA LEU A 335 12.09 11.33 4.79
C LEU A 335 12.82 12.68 4.70
N PRO A 336 14.13 12.70 4.97
CA PRO A 336 14.86 13.95 5.18
C PRO A 336 14.99 14.81 3.90
N LEU A 337 14.77 14.20 2.73
CA LEU A 337 14.82 14.86 1.43
C LEU A 337 13.43 15.23 0.88
N THR A 338 12.36 15.13 1.69
CA THR A 338 10.98 15.33 1.19
C THR A 338 10.82 16.65 0.42
N ASP A 339 11.38 17.73 0.93
CA ASP A 339 11.23 19.07 0.35
C ASP A 339 12.34 19.44 -0.65
N TRP A 340 13.27 18.51 -0.91
CA TRP A 340 14.32 18.72 -1.90
C TRP A 340 13.77 18.50 -3.30
N SER A 341 14.18 19.36 -4.23
CA SER A 341 14.05 19.06 -5.65
C SER A 341 15.14 18.10 -6.11
N ALA A 342 14.96 17.50 -7.29
CA ALA A 342 16.05 16.76 -7.94
C ALA A 342 17.33 17.62 -8.11
N ALA A 343 17.19 18.93 -8.37
CA ALA A 343 18.31 19.84 -8.55
C ALA A 343 19.08 20.07 -7.25
N ASP A 344 18.39 20.16 -6.11
CA ASP A 344 19.03 20.31 -4.80
C ASP A 344 19.90 19.10 -4.45
N VAL A 345 19.42 17.88 -4.76
CA VAL A 345 20.20 16.65 -4.56
C VAL A 345 21.48 16.66 -5.39
N PHE A 346 21.40 17.07 -6.66
CA PHE A 346 22.59 17.17 -7.51
C PHE A 346 23.55 18.27 -7.06
N ALA A 347 23.03 19.42 -6.63
CA ALA A 347 23.84 20.49 -6.09
C ALA A 347 24.61 20.02 -4.84
N TYR A 348 23.96 19.28 -3.95
CA TYR A 348 24.61 18.68 -2.77
C TYR A 348 25.67 17.65 -3.16
N VAL A 349 25.35 16.73 -4.07
CA VAL A 349 26.31 15.74 -4.58
C VAL A 349 27.55 16.43 -5.16
N ALA A 350 27.37 17.49 -5.94
CA ALA A 350 28.47 18.25 -6.54
C ALA A 350 29.27 19.04 -5.48
N GLN A 351 28.59 19.68 -4.53
CA GLN A 351 29.22 20.46 -3.46
C GLN A 351 30.12 19.60 -2.57
N HIS A 352 29.74 18.34 -2.35
CA HIS A 352 30.45 17.40 -1.49
C HIS A 352 31.33 16.40 -2.27
N ASP A 353 31.48 16.58 -3.58
CA ASP A 353 32.25 15.70 -4.47
C ASP A 353 31.87 14.21 -4.29
N LEU A 354 30.57 13.94 -4.16
CA LEU A 354 30.08 12.59 -3.91
C LEU A 354 30.15 11.77 -5.19
N LYS A 355 30.82 10.62 -5.10
CA LYS A 355 30.92 9.67 -6.21
C LYS A 355 29.55 9.08 -6.53
N LEU A 356 29.08 9.30 -7.76
CA LEU A 356 27.95 8.60 -8.35
C LEU A 356 28.44 7.32 -9.09
N PRO A 357 27.56 6.34 -9.29
CA PRO A 357 27.88 5.21 -10.15
C PRO A 357 28.24 5.67 -11.58
N PRO A 358 29.17 4.98 -12.26
CA PRO A 358 29.72 5.38 -13.56
C PRO A 358 28.75 5.23 -14.74
#